data_AF-A0A0Q8P859-F1
#
_entry.id   AF-A0A0Q8P859-F1
#
_cell.length_a   1.000
_cell.length_b   1.000
_cell.length_c   1.000
_cell.angle_alpha   90.00
_cell.angle_beta   90.00
_cell.angle_gamma   90.00
#
_symmetry.space_group_name_H-M   'P 1'
#
loop_
_entity.id
_entity.type
_entity.pdbx_description
1 polymer ?
#
loop_
_entity_poly.entity_id
_entity_poly.type
_entity_poly.pdbx_seq_one_letter_code
_entity_poly.pdbx_strand_id
1 'polypeptide(L)'
;MTITAALVDATVAASVLAGLLLGPRLLRRPAPPEAGRTVAPEVLLVGVIALVYLNQLLCSAYLLRVHGGDVSFVTRYLPPGWFAQPDGNPLVRLVADQLPAPTLFGPTVLRVQAFLELPFVLLAYGTVLRRLSPALYRTVLGSGPLVWSAVLSYTVVFGAVEWGLPNPWTNQDLVIRAVSALLTAPLLTTLARRERGADRQPGAGGLLLFGASLWAIGQLVMVVYDTALLYNLGHLGARWPELLLALAVLTVTARWQPARPAGGPSVAALDAVLRRSLVLFLVPALAIRYSADFGTLLLAAGGALLVGALALWHRPVRDALLPLALGGAVGLAAAYLTVWLVIDVYYESALLRAMLALLVVMTLVCALADRLRSDERSVRTVS
;
A
#
# COMPACT_ATOMS: atom_id res chain seq x y z
N MET A 1 25.90 -2.77 14.99
CA MET A 1 24.79 -2.16 14.21
C MET A 1 25.39 -1.52 12.98
N THR A 2 24.93 -1.89 11.78
CA THR A 2 25.42 -1.26 10.54
C THR A 2 24.86 0.16 10.41
N ILE A 3 25.48 1.01 9.58
CA ILE A 3 24.96 2.36 9.30
C ILE A 3 23.54 2.26 8.71
N THR A 4 23.29 1.30 7.82
CA THR A 4 21.96 1.03 7.26
C THR A 4 20.93 0.73 8.34
N ALA A 5 21.23 -0.17 9.29
CA ALA A 5 20.32 -0.49 10.38
C ALA A 5 20.01 0.74 11.25
N ALA A 6 21.03 1.53 11.58
CA ALA A 6 20.86 2.77 12.34
C ALA A 6 19.97 3.78 11.64
N LEU A 7 20.12 3.95 10.31
CA LEU A 7 19.29 4.86 9.52
C LEU A 7 17.85 4.38 9.41
N VAL A 8 17.62 3.08 9.21
CA VAL A 8 16.28 2.50 9.17
C VAL A 8 15.58 2.67 10.53
N ASP A 9 16.26 2.34 11.63
CA ASP A 9 15.72 2.48 12.99
C ASP A 9 15.41 3.94 13.35
N ALA A 10 16.33 4.86 13.03
CA ALA A 10 16.10 6.29 13.20
C ALA A 10 14.89 6.76 12.38
N THR A 11 14.74 6.25 11.16
CA THR A 11 13.60 6.58 10.30
C THR A 11 12.30 6.01 10.84
N VAL A 12 12.28 4.79 11.40
CA VAL A 12 11.11 4.25 12.12
C VAL A 12 10.69 5.18 13.25
N ALA A 13 11.61 5.56 14.14
CA ALA A 13 11.30 6.43 15.27
C ALA A 13 10.78 7.80 14.82
N ALA A 14 11.48 8.45 13.87
CA ALA A 14 11.12 9.77 13.38
C ALA A 14 9.79 9.77 12.60
N SER A 15 9.56 8.75 11.76
CA SER A 15 8.35 8.62 10.95
C SER A 15 7.11 8.29 11.80
N VAL A 16 7.26 7.45 12.83
CA VAL A 16 6.22 7.20 13.83
C VAL A 16 5.89 8.50 14.54
N LEU A 17 6.88 9.21 15.08
CA LEU A 17 6.67 10.49 15.74
C LEU A 17 5.94 11.49 14.83
N ALA A 18 6.35 11.61 13.57
CA ALA A 18 5.69 12.46 12.58
C ALA A 18 4.22 12.06 12.37
N GLY A 19 3.93 10.76 12.23
CA GLY A 19 2.56 10.24 12.13
C GLY A 19 1.71 10.59 13.35
N LEU A 20 2.25 10.42 14.57
CA LEU A 20 1.56 10.72 15.84
C LEU A 20 1.33 12.23 16.06
N LEU A 21 2.23 13.09 15.57
CA LEU A 21 2.10 14.54 15.69
C LEU A 21 1.16 15.15 14.64
N LEU A 22 1.25 14.68 13.39
CA LEU A 22 0.51 15.25 12.26
C LEU A 22 -0.88 14.62 12.10
N GLY A 23 -1.00 13.31 12.28
CA GLY A 23 -2.23 12.55 12.02
C GLY A 23 -3.43 13.01 12.86
N PRO A 24 -3.32 13.09 14.21
CA PRO A 24 -4.44 13.53 15.04
C PRO A 24 -4.87 14.97 14.76
N ARG A 25 -3.94 15.85 14.39
CA ARG A 25 -4.26 17.24 14.01
C ARG A 25 -5.07 17.28 12.71
N LEU A 26 -4.71 16.44 11.73
CA LEU A 26 -5.43 16.36 10.46
C LEU A 26 -6.82 15.77 10.61
N LEU A 27 -6.98 14.73 11.41
CA LEU A 27 -8.28 14.08 11.65
C LEU A 27 -9.28 14.94 12.42
N ARG A 28 -8.82 15.99 13.12
CA ARG A 28 -9.69 16.97 13.78
C ARG A 28 -10.15 18.09 12.85
N ARG A 29 -9.53 18.25 11.69
CA ARG A 29 -9.90 19.31 10.75
C ARG A 29 -11.17 18.91 10.00
N PRO A 30 -12.06 19.87 9.69
CA PRO A 30 -13.14 19.63 8.75
C PRO A 30 -12.57 19.14 7.41
N ALA A 31 -13.28 18.24 6.74
CA ALA A 31 -12.89 17.80 5.41
C ALA A 31 -12.83 19.01 4.47
N PRO A 32 -11.77 19.15 3.66
CA PRO A 32 -11.72 20.20 2.64
C PRO A 32 -12.91 20.10 1.67
N PRO A 33 -13.44 21.25 1.21
CA PRO A 33 -14.53 21.27 0.24
C PRO A 33 -14.14 20.56 -1.06
N GLU A 34 -15.15 20.08 -1.80
CA GLU A 34 -14.95 19.47 -3.12
C GLU A 34 -14.51 20.53 -4.14
N ALA A 35 -13.58 20.22 -5.06
CA ALA A 35 -13.01 21.23 -5.96
C ALA A 35 -12.62 20.74 -7.37
N GLY A 36 -13.32 21.17 -8.43
CA GLY A 36 -12.81 21.07 -9.82
C GLY A 36 -12.78 19.66 -10.44
N ARG A 37 -12.41 19.50 -11.72
CA ARG A 37 -12.35 18.20 -12.44
C ARG A 37 -11.15 17.36 -11.99
N THR A 38 -11.31 16.04 -11.90
CA THR A 38 -10.31 15.13 -11.32
C THR A 38 -9.91 13.97 -12.20
N VAL A 39 -8.64 13.62 -12.11
CA VAL A 39 -8.13 12.30 -12.49
C VAL A 39 -8.09 11.47 -11.21
N ALA A 40 -8.80 10.34 -11.21
CA ALA A 40 -8.79 9.41 -10.09
C ALA A 40 -7.36 8.85 -9.86
N PRO A 41 -6.90 8.68 -8.61
CA PRO A 41 -5.59 8.09 -8.32
C PRO A 41 -5.44 6.69 -8.92
N GLU A 42 -6.53 5.93 -9.10
CA GLU A 42 -6.54 4.65 -9.81
C GLU A 42 -6.04 4.77 -11.26
N VAL A 43 -6.43 5.83 -11.97
CA VAL A 43 -6.03 6.03 -13.38
C VAL A 43 -4.53 6.29 -13.46
N LEU A 44 -4.01 7.10 -12.53
CA LEU A 44 -2.58 7.37 -12.46
C LEU A 44 -1.79 6.14 -11.99
N LEU A 45 -2.34 5.36 -11.05
CA LEU A 45 -1.75 4.10 -10.63
C LEU A 45 -1.63 3.14 -11.81
N VAL A 46 -2.68 2.99 -12.62
CA VAL A 46 -2.64 2.19 -13.86
C VAL A 46 -1.58 2.74 -14.82
N GLY A 47 -1.50 4.06 -14.98
CA GLY A 47 -0.46 4.69 -15.80
C GLY A 47 0.95 4.36 -15.31
N VAL A 48 1.22 4.47 -14.01
CA VAL A 48 2.52 4.13 -13.41
C VAL A 48 2.81 2.63 -13.53
N ILE A 49 1.84 1.75 -13.32
CA ILE A 49 1.99 0.30 -13.52
C ILE A 49 2.35 0.01 -14.98
N ALA A 50 1.68 0.65 -15.95
CA ALA A 50 2.00 0.49 -17.36
C ALA A 50 3.43 0.96 -17.68
N LEU A 51 3.88 2.08 -17.11
CA LEU A 51 5.27 2.55 -17.25
C LEU A 51 6.28 1.59 -16.61
N VAL A 52 5.95 1.00 -15.46
CA VAL A 52 6.78 -0.02 -14.82
C VAL A 52 6.92 -1.25 -15.71
N TYR A 53 5.83 -1.79 -16.27
CA TYR A 53 5.90 -2.93 -17.20
C TYR A 53 6.57 -2.58 -18.53
N LEU A 54 6.38 -1.36 -19.04
CA LEU A 54 7.11 -0.89 -20.22
C LEU A 54 8.61 -0.86 -19.95
N ASN A 55 9.04 -0.35 -18.78
CA ASN A 55 10.44 -0.41 -18.38
C ASN A 55 10.95 -1.85 -18.33
N GLN A 56 10.16 -2.78 -17.80
CA GLN A 56 10.54 -4.20 -17.73
C GLN A 56 10.71 -4.83 -19.11
N LEU A 57 9.79 -4.54 -20.04
CA LEU A 57 9.90 -5.02 -21.42
C LEU A 57 11.17 -4.48 -22.10
N LEU A 58 11.47 -3.20 -21.92
CA LEU A 58 12.70 -2.58 -22.43
C LEU A 58 13.96 -3.12 -21.76
N CYS A 59 13.92 -3.38 -20.45
CA CYS A 59 15.01 -3.97 -19.69
C CYS A 59 15.34 -5.39 -20.19
N SER A 60 14.33 -6.26 -20.32
CA SER A 60 14.52 -7.61 -20.88
C SER A 60 15.05 -7.56 -22.31
N ALA A 61 14.55 -6.65 -23.16
CA ALA A 61 15.07 -6.46 -24.50
C ALA A 61 16.54 -5.97 -24.51
N TYR A 62 16.89 -5.03 -23.62
CA TYR A 62 18.27 -4.58 -23.42
C TYR A 62 19.20 -5.72 -22.98
N LEU A 63 18.80 -6.49 -21.98
CA LEU A 63 19.57 -7.62 -21.47
C LEU A 63 19.79 -8.67 -22.56
N LEU A 64 18.77 -8.97 -23.36
CA LEU A 64 18.88 -9.87 -24.50
C LEU A 64 19.87 -9.35 -25.55
N ARG A 65 19.78 -8.06 -25.93
CA ARG A 65 20.59 -7.47 -27.01
C ARG A 65 22.04 -7.18 -26.62
N VAL A 66 22.29 -6.78 -25.38
CA VAL A 66 23.61 -6.30 -24.93
C VAL A 66 24.36 -7.35 -24.13
N HIS A 67 23.64 -8.17 -23.36
CA HIS A 67 24.23 -9.18 -22.47
C HIS A 67 23.86 -10.62 -22.88
N GLY A 68 23.22 -10.82 -24.04
CA GLY A 68 22.81 -12.15 -24.51
C GLY A 68 21.79 -12.84 -23.60
N GLY A 69 21.07 -12.08 -22.77
CA GLY A 69 20.18 -12.59 -21.73
C GLY A 69 20.87 -12.90 -20.40
N ASP A 70 22.20 -12.80 -20.31
CA ASP A 70 22.93 -13.00 -19.06
C ASP A 70 22.69 -11.81 -18.11
N VAL A 71 22.19 -12.13 -16.91
CA VAL A 71 21.92 -11.17 -15.85
C VAL A 71 22.98 -11.18 -14.75
N SER A 72 23.99 -12.06 -14.84
CA SER A 72 25.02 -12.27 -13.81
C SER A 72 25.77 -10.98 -13.43
N PHE A 73 25.97 -10.07 -14.39
CA PHE A 73 26.66 -8.81 -14.17
C PHE A 73 25.93 -7.90 -13.18
N VAL A 74 24.59 -7.99 -13.08
CA VAL A 74 23.75 -7.21 -12.17
C VAL A 74 23.32 -8.02 -10.95
N THR A 75 22.94 -9.29 -11.11
CA THR A 75 22.40 -10.11 -10.01
C THR A 75 23.44 -10.40 -8.92
N ARG A 76 24.74 -10.35 -9.24
CA ARG A 76 25.82 -10.47 -8.24
C ARG A 76 25.80 -9.41 -7.14
N TYR A 77 25.07 -8.31 -7.34
CA TYR A 77 24.90 -7.23 -6.34
C TYR A 77 23.57 -7.33 -5.57
N LEU A 78 22.71 -8.29 -5.92
CA LEU A 78 21.33 -8.36 -5.43
C LEU A 78 21.10 -9.65 -4.63
N PRO A 79 20.15 -9.65 -3.69
CA PRO A 79 19.69 -10.88 -3.07
C PRO A 79 19.13 -11.88 -4.09
N PRO A 80 19.06 -13.18 -3.76
CA PRO A 80 18.39 -14.17 -4.60
C PRO A 80 16.94 -13.79 -4.91
N GLY A 81 16.45 -14.23 -6.08
CA GLY A 81 15.06 -14.03 -6.50
C GLY A 81 14.80 -12.79 -7.38
N TRP A 82 15.85 -12.11 -7.82
CA TRP A 82 15.77 -11.03 -8.81
C TRP A 82 16.11 -11.53 -10.22
N PHE A 83 15.54 -10.89 -11.24
CA PHE A 83 15.82 -11.09 -12.67
C PHE A 83 15.49 -12.49 -13.23
N ALA A 84 14.24 -12.95 -13.08
CA ALA A 84 13.73 -14.07 -13.88
C ALA A 84 13.37 -13.59 -15.30
N GLN A 85 14.31 -13.77 -16.25
CA GLN A 85 14.10 -13.38 -17.64
C GLN A 85 13.00 -14.20 -18.32
N PRO A 86 12.14 -13.57 -19.14
CA PRO A 86 11.10 -14.26 -19.89
C PRO A 86 11.68 -14.89 -21.18
N ASP A 87 12.58 -15.87 -21.00
CA ASP A 87 13.29 -16.50 -22.10
C ASP A 87 12.30 -17.14 -23.10
N GLY A 88 12.31 -16.63 -24.33
CA GLY A 88 11.40 -17.09 -25.38
C GLY A 88 10.09 -16.31 -25.53
N ASN A 89 9.87 -15.25 -24.75
CA ASN A 89 8.69 -14.40 -24.94
C ASN A 89 8.77 -13.67 -26.31
N PRO A 90 7.79 -13.84 -27.21
CA PRO A 90 7.84 -13.29 -28.56
C PRO A 90 7.78 -11.76 -28.56
N LEU A 91 7.12 -11.13 -27.59
CA LEU A 91 7.05 -9.68 -27.48
C LEU A 91 8.41 -9.09 -27.08
N VAL A 92 9.13 -9.73 -26.17
CA VAL A 92 10.49 -9.30 -25.76
C VAL A 92 11.44 -9.41 -26.95
N ARG A 93 11.39 -10.51 -27.70
CA ARG A 93 12.17 -10.69 -28.93
C ARG A 93 11.84 -9.63 -29.98
N LEU A 94 10.55 -9.39 -30.22
CA LEU A 94 10.11 -8.34 -31.14
C LEU A 94 10.65 -6.97 -30.75
N VAL A 95 10.55 -6.59 -29.48
CA VAL A 95 11.07 -5.30 -28.99
C VAL A 95 12.59 -5.24 -29.11
N ALA A 96 13.29 -6.33 -28.80
CA ALA A 96 14.74 -6.45 -28.93
C ALA A 96 15.21 -6.28 -30.38
N ASP A 97 14.51 -6.89 -31.34
CA ASP A 97 14.82 -6.82 -32.78
C ASP A 97 14.60 -5.41 -33.34
N GLN A 98 13.63 -4.68 -32.79
CA GLN A 98 13.29 -3.31 -33.20
C GLN A 98 14.09 -2.24 -32.45
N LEU A 99 15.09 -2.60 -31.62
CA LEU A 99 15.86 -1.67 -30.81
C LEU A 99 17.14 -1.21 -31.55
N PRO A 100 17.16 -0.03 -32.20
CA PRO A 100 18.27 0.36 -33.09
C PRO A 100 19.57 0.68 -32.34
N ALA A 101 19.47 1.17 -31.10
CA ALA A 101 20.60 1.55 -30.25
C ALA A 101 20.41 0.97 -28.85
N PRO A 102 20.58 -0.36 -28.67
CA PRO A 102 20.20 -1.05 -27.44
C PRO A 102 20.96 -0.54 -26.22
N THR A 103 22.22 -0.10 -26.38
CA THR A 103 23.04 0.44 -25.29
C THR A 103 22.46 1.70 -24.63
N LEU A 104 21.63 2.48 -25.33
CA LEU A 104 20.95 3.65 -24.76
C LEU A 104 19.89 3.27 -23.71
N PHE A 105 19.42 2.02 -23.72
CA PHE A 105 18.44 1.50 -22.77
C PHE A 105 19.08 0.95 -21.50
N GLY A 106 20.39 1.08 -21.32
CA GLY A 106 21.08 0.76 -20.07
C GLY A 106 20.34 1.26 -18.81
N PRO A 107 19.85 2.53 -18.73
CA PRO A 107 19.09 3.06 -17.60
C PRO A 107 17.81 2.31 -17.22
N THR A 108 17.28 1.44 -18.08
CA THR A 108 16.11 0.61 -17.73
C THR A 108 16.41 -0.42 -16.64
N VAL A 109 17.69 -0.77 -16.45
CA VAL A 109 18.17 -1.63 -15.37
C VAL A 109 18.33 -0.80 -14.09
N LEU A 110 17.44 -1.05 -13.12
CA LEU A 110 17.36 -0.47 -11.76
C LEU A 110 16.99 1.02 -11.69
N ARG A 111 17.52 1.87 -12.57
CA ARG A 111 17.40 3.34 -12.47
C ARG A 111 16.00 3.89 -12.75
N VAL A 112 15.36 3.48 -13.84
CA VAL A 112 13.97 3.92 -14.11
C VAL A 112 13.02 3.44 -13.01
N GLN A 113 13.25 2.26 -12.45
CA GLN A 113 12.45 1.77 -11.35
C GLN A 113 12.66 2.57 -10.05
N ALA A 114 13.90 2.99 -9.76
CA ALA A 114 14.18 3.89 -8.63
C ALA A 114 13.37 5.19 -8.71
N PHE A 115 12.98 5.63 -9.91
CA PHE A 115 12.05 6.74 -10.11
C PHE A 115 10.58 6.35 -9.87
N LEU A 116 10.12 5.25 -10.47
CA LEU A 116 8.69 4.90 -10.56
C LEU A 116 8.12 4.25 -9.29
N GLU A 117 8.94 3.63 -8.45
CA GLU A 117 8.47 2.88 -7.28
C GLU A 117 7.79 3.80 -6.23
N LEU A 118 8.34 4.99 -5.98
CA LEU A 118 7.76 5.93 -5.02
C LEU A 118 6.34 6.37 -5.39
N PRO A 119 6.07 6.89 -6.61
CA PRO A 119 4.72 7.24 -7.01
C PRO A 119 3.81 6.00 -7.07
N PHE A 120 4.33 4.83 -7.47
CA PHE A 120 3.56 3.58 -7.46
C PHE A 120 2.99 3.26 -6.06
N VAL A 121 3.85 3.21 -5.04
CA VAL A 121 3.43 2.85 -3.67
C VAL A 121 2.49 3.89 -3.08
N LEU A 122 2.77 5.19 -3.27
CA LEU A 122 1.93 6.25 -2.71
C LEU A 122 0.59 6.41 -3.45
N LEU A 123 0.52 6.12 -4.76
CA LEU A 123 -0.74 6.07 -5.50
C LEU A 123 -1.57 4.83 -5.12
N ALA A 124 -0.94 3.69 -4.86
CA ALA A 124 -1.62 2.52 -4.31
C ALA A 124 -2.24 2.85 -2.94
N TYR A 125 -1.47 3.49 -2.05
CA TYR A 125 -1.98 3.97 -0.76
C TYR A 125 -3.12 4.98 -0.92
N GLY A 126 -2.96 5.95 -1.83
CA GLY A 126 -4.00 6.93 -2.16
C GLY A 126 -5.28 6.30 -2.67
N THR A 127 -5.16 5.25 -3.48
CA THR A 127 -6.30 4.46 -3.96
C THR A 127 -7.04 3.80 -2.80
N VAL A 128 -6.33 3.20 -1.84
CA VAL A 128 -6.93 2.63 -0.61
C VAL A 128 -7.70 3.71 0.17
N LEU A 129 -7.08 4.87 0.41
CA LEU A 129 -7.73 5.99 1.12
C LEU A 129 -9.01 6.44 0.40
N ARG A 130 -8.95 6.62 -0.92
CA ARG A 130 -10.09 7.08 -1.73
C ARG A 130 -11.23 6.07 -1.78
N ARG A 131 -10.91 4.77 -1.81
CA ARG A 131 -11.88 3.68 -1.78
C ARG A 131 -12.63 3.66 -0.45
N LEU A 132 -11.95 3.93 0.67
CA LEU A 132 -12.60 4.11 1.97
C LEU A 132 -13.45 5.38 2.01
N SER A 133 -12.84 6.54 1.72
CA SER A 133 -13.53 7.82 1.62
C SER A 133 -12.74 8.83 0.76
N PRO A 134 -13.38 9.45 -0.26
CA PRO A 134 -12.78 10.57 -1.00
C PRO A 134 -12.37 11.74 -0.11
N ALA A 135 -13.14 12.03 0.95
CA ALA A 135 -12.81 13.10 1.91
C ALA A 135 -11.57 12.76 2.75
N LEU A 136 -11.37 11.48 3.08
CA LEU A 136 -10.14 11.03 3.75
C LEU A 136 -8.93 11.19 2.83
N TYR A 137 -9.04 10.75 1.57
CA TYR A 137 -8.00 10.96 0.56
C TYR A 137 -7.61 12.44 0.43
N ARG A 138 -8.60 13.35 0.33
CA ARG A 138 -8.36 14.81 0.32
C ARG A 138 -7.63 15.30 1.56
N THR A 139 -8.10 14.90 2.73
CA THR A 139 -7.56 15.36 4.01
C THR A 139 -6.11 14.92 4.19
N VAL A 140 -5.83 13.67 3.84
CA VAL A 140 -4.52 13.02 4.05
C VAL A 140 -3.53 13.46 2.97
N LEU A 141 -3.85 13.21 1.70
CA LEU A 141 -2.92 13.48 0.61
C LEU A 141 -2.99 14.93 0.12
N GLY A 142 -4.00 15.72 0.49
CA GLY A 142 -4.00 17.17 0.27
C GLY A 142 -3.17 17.96 1.31
N SER A 143 -2.73 17.27 2.38
CA SER A 143 -1.88 17.83 3.43
C SER A 143 -0.41 17.77 3.03
N GLY A 144 0.13 18.93 2.61
CA GLY A 144 1.54 19.06 2.24
C GLY A 144 2.50 18.49 3.29
N PRO A 145 2.39 18.86 4.59
CA PRO A 145 3.28 18.34 5.62
C PRO A 145 3.29 16.81 5.71
N LEU A 146 2.11 16.17 5.66
CA LEU A 146 2.01 14.72 5.80
C LEU A 146 2.58 14.00 4.57
N VAL A 147 2.25 14.48 3.37
CA VAL A 147 2.77 13.93 2.11
C VAL A 147 4.29 14.06 2.04
N TRP A 148 4.84 15.24 2.38
CA TRP A 148 6.28 15.44 2.42
C TRP A 148 6.96 14.53 3.45
N SER A 149 6.38 14.38 4.66
CA SER A 149 6.92 13.43 5.64
C SER A 149 6.92 11.99 5.14
N ALA A 150 5.87 11.53 4.47
CA ALA A 150 5.81 10.18 3.90
C ALA A 150 6.85 10.00 2.78
N VAL A 151 6.91 10.94 1.83
CA VAL A 151 7.88 10.93 0.73
C VAL A 151 9.32 10.94 1.23
N LEU A 152 9.64 11.79 2.22
CA LEU A 152 10.97 11.84 2.81
C LEU A 152 11.31 10.56 3.56
N SER A 153 10.41 10.06 4.42
CA SER A 153 10.57 8.79 5.12
C SER A 153 10.89 7.64 4.15
N TYR A 154 10.13 7.55 3.06
CA TYR A 154 10.29 6.47 2.09
C TYR A 154 11.58 6.60 1.28
N THR A 155 11.96 7.83 0.94
CA THR A 155 13.22 8.15 0.24
C THR A 155 14.43 7.82 1.10
N VAL A 156 14.39 8.14 2.40
CA VAL A 156 15.49 7.84 3.33
C VAL A 156 15.64 6.33 3.52
N VAL A 157 14.54 5.60 3.72
CA VAL A 157 14.57 4.12 3.83
C VAL A 157 15.12 3.50 2.56
N PHE A 158 14.62 3.91 1.38
CA PHE A 158 15.16 3.46 0.10
C PHE A 158 16.66 3.71 0.03
N GLY A 159 17.11 4.93 0.34
CA GLY A 159 18.52 5.27 0.27
C GLY A 159 19.40 4.51 1.25
N ALA A 160 18.90 4.23 2.46
CA ALA A 160 19.61 3.42 3.45
C ALA A 160 19.81 1.96 2.98
N VAL A 161 18.78 1.39 2.35
CA VAL A 161 18.81 0.03 1.78
C VAL A 161 19.73 -0.01 0.57
N GLU A 162 19.61 0.96 -0.34
CA GLU A 162 20.43 1.10 -1.54
C GLU A 162 21.93 1.23 -1.17
N TRP A 163 22.24 1.97 -0.10
CA TRP A 163 23.60 2.07 0.43
C TRP A 163 24.09 0.78 1.12
N GLY A 164 23.17 0.01 1.70
CA GLY A 164 23.45 -1.28 2.32
C GLY A 164 23.67 -2.41 1.31
N LEU A 165 23.12 -2.27 0.10
CA LEU A 165 23.25 -3.20 -1.02
C LEU A 165 23.83 -2.47 -2.24
N PRO A 166 25.08 -1.97 -2.15
CA PRO A 166 25.63 -1.09 -3.17
C PRO A 166 25.83 -1.83 -4.49
N ASN A 167 25.44 -1.18 -5.56
CA ASN A 167 25.65 -1.59 -6.94
C ASN A 167 26.28 -0.43 -7.74
N PRO A 168 26.72 -0.65 -9.00
CA PRO A 168 27.39 0.39 -9.78
C PRO A 168 26.56 1.67 -10.03
N TRP A 169 25.25 1.63 -9.80
CA TRP A 169 24.31 2.73 -10.04
C TRP A 169 23.74 3.37 -8.78
N THR A 170 24.12 2.90 -7.57
CA THR A 170 23.60 3.40 -6.28
C THR A 170 23.54 4.93 -6.22
N ASN A 171 24.62 5.64 -6.58
CA ASN A 171 24.61 7.11 -6.56
C ASN A 171 23.58 7.73 -7.52
N GLN A 172 23.38 7.12 -8.70
CA GLN A 172 22.37 7.55 -9.66
C GLN A 172 20.97 7.28 -9.13
N ASP A 173 20.75 6.11 -8.53
CA ASP A 173 19.46 5.71 -7.97
C ASP A 173 19.03 6.60 -6.81
N LEU A 174 19.97 7.02 -5.95
CA LEU A 174 19.73 8.00 -4.90
C LEU A 174 19.30 9.37 -5.46
N VAL A 175 19.99 9.87 -6.48
CA VAL A 175 19.63 11.14 -7.13
C VAL A 175 18.27 11.03 -7.82
N ILE A 176 18.03 9.94 -8.54
CA ILE A 176 16.76 9.69 -9.24
C ILE A 176 15.61 9.59 -8.23
N ARG A 177 15.80 8.90 -7.11
CA ARG A 177 14.80 8.82 -6.03
C ARG A 177 14.52 10.20 -5.44
N ALA A 178 15.55 11.03 -5.22
CA ALA A 178 15.36 12.39 -4.73
C ALA A 178 14.54 13.23 -5.72
N VAL A 179 14.80 13.12 -7.03
CA VAL A 179 13.98 13.77 -8.06
C VAL A 179 12.55 13.23 -8.04
N SER A 180 12.36 11.91 -7.95
CA SER A 180 11.02 11.29 -7.81
C SER A 180 10.26 11.82 -6.60
N ALA A 181 10.93 12.00 -5.47
CA ALA A 181 10.36 12.56 -4.25
C ALA A 181 9.88 14.01 -4.47
N LEU A 182 10.72 14.85 -5.08
CA LEU A 182 10.41 16.24 -5.39
C LEU A 182 9.23 16.40 -6.35
N LEU A 183 9.02 15.43 -7.25
CA LEU A 183 7.90 15.44 -8.21
C LEU A 183 6.62 14.79 -7.64
N THR A 184 6.76 13.71 -6.89
CA THR A 184 5.63 12.92 -6.36
C THR A 184 4.85 13.69 -5.31
N ALA A 185 5.52 14.37 -4.37
CA ALA A 185 4.85 15.12 -3.31
C ALA A 185 3.90 16.22 -3.83
N PRO A 186 4.31 17.14 -4.73
CA PRO A 186 3.41 18.15 -5.27
C PRO A 186 2.33 17.51 -6.15
N LEU A 187 2.67 16.51 -6.97
CA LEU A 187 1.70 15.81 -7.80
C LEU A 187 0.54 15.25 -6.97
N LEU A 188 0.85 14.45 -5.93
CA LEU A 188 -0.16 13.85 -5.06
C LEU A 188 -0.98 14.90 -4.32
N THR A 189 -0.31 15.96 -3.84
CA THR A 189 -0.98 17.05 -3.13
C THR A 189 -1.97 17.80 -4.03
N THR A 190 -1.57 18.12 -5.26
CA THR A 190 -2.42 18.80 -6.23
C THR A 190 -3.60 17.93 -6.65
N LEU A 191 -3.38 16.64 -6.90
CA LEU A 191 -4.45 15.71 -7.26
C LEU A 191 -5.45 15.54 -6.12
N ALA A 192 -4.96 15.31 -4.90
CA ALA A 192 -5.80 15.16 -3.73
C ALA A 192 -6.65 16.40 -3.45
N ARG A 193 -6.07 17.61 -3.58
CA ARG A 193 -6.84 18.86 -3.39
C ARG A 193 -7.93 19.08 -4.42
N ARG A 194 -7.84 18.44 -5.59
CA ARG A 194 -8.87 18.50 -6.62
C ARG A 194 -9.95 17.44 -6.43
N GLU A 195 -9.78 16.42 -5.58
CA GLU A 195 -10.68 15.26 -5.56
C GLU A 195 -12.16 15.63 -5.35
N ARG A 196 -13.03 15.01 -6.16
CA ARG A 196 -14.48 15.10 -6.05
C ARG A 196 -15.01 13.91 -5.27
N GLY A 197 -16.07 14.14 -4.50
CA GLY A 197 -16.75 13.08 -3.79
C GLY A 197 -16.96 13.43 -2.33
N ALA A 198 -18.19 13.18 -1.91
CA ALA A 198 -18.60 13.36 -0.53
C ALA A 198 -17.82 12.40 0.38
N ASP A 199 -17.76 12.76 1.66
CA ASP A 199 -17.32 11.79 2.67
C ASP A 199 -18.28 10.60 2.67
N ARG A 200 -17.71 9.40 2.68
CA ARG A 200 -18.47 8.16 2.80
C ARG A 200 -18.39 7.69 4.22
N GLN A 201 -19.50 7.26 4.81
CA GLN A 201 -19.53 6.56 6.09
C GLN A 201 -20.03 5.13 5.84
N PRO A 202 -19.12 4.17 5.59
CA PRO A 202 -19.54 2.83 5.22
C PRO A 202 -20.25 2.14 6.40
N GLY A 203 -21.45 1.60 6.14
CA GLY A 203 -22.02 0.55 7.00
C GLY A 203 -21.25 -0.77 6.84
N ALA A 204 -21.72 -1.84 7.49
CA ALA A 204 -21.01 -3.13 7.50
C ALA A 204 -20.74 -3.68 6.08
N GLY A 205 -21.73 -3.63 5.18
CA GLY A 205 -21.54 -4.04 3.79
C GLY A 205 -20.50 -3.19 3.04
N GLY A 206 -20.42 -1.90 3.33
CA GLY A 206 -19.40 -1.00 2.78
C GLY A 206 -17.99 -1.35 3.27
N LEU A 207 -17.83 -1.69 4.55
CA LEU A 207 -16.55 -2.14 5.11
C LEU A 207 -16.11 -3.49 4.54
N LEU A 208 -17.04 -4.42 4.30
CA LEU A 208 -16.71 -5.69 3.63
C LEU A 208 -16.26 -5.46 2.17
N LEU A 209 -16.95 -4.61 1.42
CA LEU A 209 -16.54 -4.23 0.05
C LEU A 209 -15.20 -3.48 0.04
N PHE A 210 -14.96 -2.65 1.04
CA PHE A 210 -13.66 -2.00 1.25
C PHE A 210 -12.57 -3.04 1.53
N GLY A 211 -12.81 -4.03 2.40
CA GLY A 211 -11.87 -5.11 2.67
C GLY A 211 -11.52 -5.91 1.40
N ALA A 212 -12.52 -6.29 0.61
CA ALA A 212 -12.30 -6.97 -0.67
C ALA A 212 -11.49 -6.09 -1.65
N SER A 213 -11.75 -4.78 -1.69
CA SER A 213 -10.98 -3.84 -2.50
C SER A 213 -9.54 -3.71 -2.01
N LEU A 214 -9.31 -3.64 -0.70
CA LEU A 214 -7.98 -3.56 -0.10
C LEU A 214 -7.16 -4.81 -0.44
N TRP A 215 -7.76 -6.00 -0.30
CA TRP A 215 -7.14 -7.25 -0.71
C TRP A 215 -6.77 -7.24 -2.20
N ALA A 216 -7.69 -6.82 -3.07
CA ALA A 216 -7.43 -6.80 -4.51
C ALA A 216 -6.35 -5.79 -4.91
N ILE A 217 -6.29 -4.60 -4.28
CA ILE A 217 -5.19 -3.64 -4.47
C ILE A 217 -3.87 -4.26 -3.99
N GLY A 218 -3.88 -4.89 -2.80
CA GLY A 218 -2.69 -5.55 -2.27
C GLY A 218 -2.18 -6.67 -3.18
N GLN A 219 -3.07 -7.49 -3.74
CA GLN A 219 -2.70 -8.54 -4.69
C GLN A 219 -2.13 -7.97 -5.99
N LEU A 220 -2.75 -6.91 -6.52
CA LEU A 220 -2.20 -6.21 -7.68
C LEU A 220 -0.78 -5.69 -7.38
N VAL A 221 -0.56 -5.12 -6.20
CA VAL A 221 0.77 -4.66 -5.76
C VAL A 221 1.75 -5.83 -5.66
N MET A 222 1.34 -6.98 -5.11
CA MET A 222 2.21 -8.17 -5.01
C MET A 222 2.57 -8.75 -6.38
N VAL A 223 1.63 -8.79 -7.33
CA VAL A 223 1.90 -9.22 -8.71
C VAL A 223 2.89 -8.28 -9.38
N VAL A 224 2.68 -6.96 -9.29
CA VAL A 224 3.61 -5.96 -9.83
C VAL A 224 4.97 -6.05 -9.14
N TYR A 225 4.99 -6.27 -7.82
CA TYR A 225 6.21 -6.43 -7.05
C TYR A 225 7.05 -7.61 -7.55
N ASP A 226 6.46 -8.81 -7.58
CA ASP A 226 7.13 -10.02 -8.05
C ASP A 226 7.55 -9.89 -9.52
N THR A 227 6.59 -9.65 -10.41
CA THR A 227 6.82 -9.75 -11.85
C THR A 227 7.56 -8.57 -12.46
N ALA A 228 7.52 -7.39 -11.82
CA ALA A 228 8.09 -6.19 -12.37
C ALA A 228 9.08 -5.50 -11.45
N LEU A 229 8.78 -5.28 -10.17
CA LEU A 229 9.73 -4.59 -9.30
C LEU A 229 10.96 -5.45 -8.95
N LEU A 230 10.87 -6.78 -9.05
CA LEU A 230 12.03 -7.67 -8.93
C LEU A 230 12.64 -8.05 -10.30
N TYR A 231 12.21 -7.42 -11.40
CA TYR A 231 12.61 -7.77 -12.76
C TYR A 231 12.30 -9.23 -13.17
N ASN A 232 11.30 -9.88 -12.54
CA ASN A 232 10.92 -11.26 -12.82
C ASN A 232 9.79 -11.36 -13.85
N LEU A 233 9.97 -10.75 -15.03
CA LEU A 233 8.90 -10.75 -16.05
C LEU A 233 8.54 -12.18 -16.50
N GLY A 234 9.47 -13.13 -16.37
CA GLY A 234 9.21 -14.56 -16.58
C GLY A 234 8.13 -15.16 -15.68
N HIS A 235 7.88 -14.59 -14.50
CA HIS A 235 6.83 -15.04 -13.58
C HIS A 235 5.42 -14.60 -14.00
N LEU A 236 5.28 -13.63 -14.93
CA LEU A 236 3.99 -13.04 -15.27
C LEU A 236 2.95 -14.08 -15.73
N GLY A 237 3.39 -15.10 -16.48
CA GLY A 237 2.55 -16.20 -16.92
C GLY A 237 1.85 -16.92 -15.76
N ALA A 238 2.58 -17.20 -14.68
CA ALA A 238 2.07 -17.88 -13.50
C ALA A 238 1.18 -16.98 -12.63
N ARG A 239 1.29 -15.65 -12.75
CA ARG A 239 0.55 -14.66 -11.95
C ARG A 239 -0.73 -14.12 -12.60
N TRP A 240 -1.05 -14.56 -13.82
CA TRP A 240 -2.27 -14.14 -14.52
C TRP A 240 -3.55 -14.42 -13.74
N PRO A 241 -3.75 -15.61 -13.11
CA PRO A 241 -4.97 -15.89 -12.36
C PRO A 241 -5.20 -14.89 -11.22
N GLU A 242 -4.18 -14.59 -10.43
CA GLU A 242 -4.24 -13.64 -9.33
C GLU A 242 -4.51 -12.22 -9.82
N LEU A 243 -3.84 -11.81 -10.91
CA LEU A 243 -4.05 -10.51 -11.53
C LEU A 243 -5.50 -10.35 -12.03
N LEU A 244 -6.01 -11.33 -12.76
CA LEU A 244 -7.38 -11.30 -13.29
C LEU A 244 -8.42 -11.29 -12.17
N LEU A 245 -8.21 -12.08 -11.12
CA LEU A 245 -9.08 -12.10 -9.95
C LEU A 245 -9.08 -10.75 -9.23
N ALA A 246 -7.91 -10.16 -9.00
CA ALA A 246 -7.80 -8.82 -8.41
C ALA A 246 -8.53 -7.76 -9.24
N LEU A 247 -8.33 -7.75 -10.57
CA LEU A 247 -9.01 -6.83 -11.48
C LEU A 247 -10.53 -7.03 -11.50
N ALA A 248 -11.00 -8.28 -11.47
CA ALA A 248 -12.42 -8.61 -11.40
C ALA A 248 -13.03 -8.08 -10.09
N VAL A 249 -12.40 -8.34 -8.94
CA VAL A 249 -12.86 -7.82 -7.64
C VAL A 249 -12.89 -6.29 -7.64
N LEU A 250 -11.84 -5.62 -8.11
CA LEU A 250 -11.79 -4.15 -8.20
C LEU A 250 -12.89 -3.57 -9.08
N THR A 251 -13.23 -4.25 -10.17
CA THR A 251 -14.29 -3.86 -11.09
C THR A 251 -15.66 -4.01 -10.43
N VAL A 252 -15.90 -5.13 -9.75
CA VAL A 252 -17.15 -5.40 -9.02
C VAL A 252 -17.33 -4.39 -7.88
N THR A 253 -16.31 -4.19 -7.04
CA THR A 253 -16.40 -3.26 -5.90
C THR A 253 -16.45 -1.80 -6.33
N ALA A 254 -15.92 -1.45 -7.50
CA ALA A 254 -16.08 -0.10 -8.06
C ALA A 254 -17.54 0.21 -8.46
N ARG A 255 -18.24 -0.80 -9.00
CA ARG A 255 -19.64 -0.68 -9.45
C ARG A 255 -20.64 -0.80 -8.31
N TRP A 256 -20.29 -1.53 -7.25
CA TRP A 256 -21.21 -1.80 -6.17
C TRP A 256 -20.99 -0.85 -4.99
N GLN A 257 -21.87 0.15 -4.87
CA GLN A 257 -21.92 1.04 -3.72
C GLN A 257 -23.30 0.90 -3.07
N PRO A 258 -23.47 0.06 -2.04
CA PRO A 258 -24.77 -0.12 -1.41
C PRO A 258 -25.25 1.20 -0.81
N ALA A 259 -26.36 1.73 -1.32
CA ALA A 259 -27.08 2.84 -0.72
C ALA A 259 -27.73 2.34 0.58
N ARG A 260 -27.07 2.53 1.72
CA ARG A 260 -27.59 2.11 3.02
C ARG A 260 -27.25 3.09 4.14
N PRO A 261 -28.10 3.18 5.19
CA PRO A 261 -27.88 4.08 6.31
C PRO A 261 -26.56 3.78 7.01
N ALA A 262 -26.04 4.80 7.71
CA ALA A 262 -24.84 4.71 8.52
C ALA A 262 -24.87 3.46 9.42
N GLY A 263 -23.73 2.81 9.58
CA GLY A 263 -23.60 1.66 10.47
C GLY A 263 -23.99 2.00 11.91
N GLY A 264 -24.31 0.98 12.71
CA GLY A 264 -24.49 1.15 14.15
C GLY A 264 -23.19 1.57 14.85
N PRO A 265 -23.25 1.84 16.16
CA PRO A 265 -22.12 2.39 16.92
C PRO A 265 -20.83 1.57 16.80
N SER A 266 -20.93 0.23 16.77
CA SER A 266 -19.77 -0.65 16.71
C SER A 266 -19.11 -0.62 15.33
N VAL A 267 -19.91 -0.65 14.26
CA VAL A 267 -19.41 -0.51 12.88
C VAL A 267 -18.80 0.87 12.64
N ALA A 268 -19.43 1.94 13.14
CA ALA A 268 -18.89 3.29 13.05
C ALA A 268 -17.56 3.43 13.79
N ALA A 269 -17.42 2.79 14.96
CA ALA A 269 -16.17 2.75 15.69
C ALA A 269 -15.07 2.00 14.93
N LEU A 270 -15.39 0.89 14.26
CA LEU A 270 -14.45 0.17 13.39
C LEU A 270 -13.99 1.02 12.21
N ASP A 271 -14.90 1.71 11.51
CA ASP A 271 -14.55 2.66 10.45
C ASP A 271 -13.62 3.77 10.98
N ALA A 272 -13.92 4.33 12.17
CA ALA A 272 -13.06 5.32 12.79
C ALA A 272 -11.65 4.78 13.10
N VAL A 273 -11.53 3.56 13.60
CA VAL A 273 -10.22 2.90 13.83
C VAL A 273 -9.47 2.75 12.50
N LEU A 274 -10.13 2.25 11.45
CA LEU A 274 -9.50 2.05 10.14
C LEU A 274 -8.98 3.37 9.54
N ARG A 275 -9.80 4.42 9.57
CA ARG A 275 -9.38 5.76 9.10
C ARG A 275 -8.16 6.24 9.87
N ARG A 276 -8.20 6.14 11.21
CA ARG A 276 -7.11 6.58 12.08
C ARG A 276 -5.84 5.81 11.81
N SER A 277 -5.92 4.48 11.72
CA SER A 277 -4.78 3.61 11.43
C SER A 277 -4.15 3.97 10.09
N LEU A 278 -4.94 4.18 9.03
CA LEU A 278 -4.41 4.59 7.73
C LEU A 278 -3.69 5.95 7.80
N VAL A 279 -4.27 6.96 8.46
CA VAL A 279 -3.60 8.28 8.57
C VAL A 279 -2.29 8.18 9.36
N LEU A 280 -2.31 7.49 10.49
CA LEU A 280 -1.16 7.39 11.39
C LEU A 280 -0.05 6.49 10.82
N PHE A 281 -0.41 5.49 10.02
CA PHE A 281 0.53 4.52 9.47
C PHE A 281 1.16 4.94 8.13
N LEU A 282 0.59 5.90 7.40
CA LEU A 282 1.10 6.36 6.10
C LEU A 282 2.61 6.68 6.13
N VAL A 283 3.05 7.51 7.08
CA VAL A 283 4.44 7.98 7.16
C VAL A 283 5.43 6.88 7.59
N PRO A 284 5.12 6.04 8.61
CA PRO A 284 6.04 4.98 9.04
C PRO A 284 5.95 3.66 8.27
N ALA A 285 4.96 3.44 7.40
CA ALA A 285 4.69 2.13 6.79
C ALA A 285 5.93 1.47 6.15
N LEU A 286 6.66 2.21 5.29
CA LEU A 286 7.83 1.66 4.60
C LEU A 286 8.98 1.38 5.58
N ALA A 287 9.24 2.29 6.51
CA ALA A 287 10.30 2.12 7.51
C ALA A 287 10.05 0.90 8.40
N ILE A 288 8.80 0.71 8.86
CA ILE A 288 8.41 -0.45 9.65
C ILE A 288 8.59 -1.74 8.85
N ARG A 289 8.20 -1.76 7.57
CA ARG A 289 8.39 -2.94 6.71
C ARG A 289 9.86 -3.29 6.56
N TYR A 290 10.72 -2.33 6.20
CA TYR A 290 12.14 -2.59 5.94
C TYR A 290 12.95 -2.86 7.20
N SER A 291 12.48 -2.40 8.37
CA SER A 291 13.11 -2.73 9.64
C SER A 291 13.02 -4.22 10.01
N ALA A 292 12.15 -5.00 9.36
CA ALA A 292 12.14 -6.46 9.54
C ALA A 292 13.40 -7.13 8.98
N ASP A 293 13.94 -6.58 7.88
CA ASP A 293 15.10 -7.16 7.17
C ASP A 293 16.41 -6.42 7.49
N PHE A 294 16.36 -5.10 7.68
CA PHE A 294 17.55 -4.25 7.80
C PHE A 294 17.71 -3.58 9.17
N GLY A 295 16.70 -3.59 10.03
CA GLY A 295 16.67 -2.85 11.29
C GLY A 295 16.38 -3.71 12.51
N THR A 296 15.93 -3.06 13.59
CA THR A 296 15.58 -3.72 14.85
C THR A 296 14.08 -4.04 14.89
N LEU A 297 13.72 -5.32 14.74
CA LEU A 297 12.32 -5.78 14.71
C LEU A 297 11.50 -5.29 15.91
N LEU A 298 12.08 -5.28 17.13
CA LEU A 298 11.39 -4.81 18.33
C LEU A 298 11.02 -3.32 18.26
N LEU A 299 11.85 -2.50 17.62
CA LEU A 299 11.57 -1.07 17.44
C LEU A 299 10.42 -0.87 16.45
N ALA A 300 10.44 -1.60 15.33
CA ALA A 300 9.35 -1.58 14.34
C ALA A 300 8.02 -2.07 14.93
N ALA A 301 8.07 -3.17 15.69
CA ALA A 301 6.90 -3.71 16.39
C ALA A 301 6.36 -2.70 17.42
N GLY A 302 7.23 -2.10 18.24
CA GLY A 302 6.85 -1.06 19.19
C GLY A 302 6.22 0.17 18.52
N GLY A 303 6.80 0.62 17.40
CA GLY A 303 6.26 1.70 16.58
C GLY A 303 4.88 1.39 15.99
N ALA A 304 4.70 0.19 15.42
CA ALA A 304 3.42 -0.27 14.88
C ALA A 304 2.35 -0.39 15.97
N LEU A 305 2.71 -0.94 17.15
CA LEU A 305 1.81 -1.05 18.30
C LEU A 305 1.40 0.33 18.82
N LEU A 306 2.32 1.30 18.87
CA LEU A 306 2.01 2.66 19.29
C LEU A 306 1.03 3.36 18.33
N VAL A 307 1.22 3.18 17.02
CA VAL A 307 0.28 3.64 15.99
C VAL A 307 -1.10 3.01 16.21
N GLY A 308 -1.17 1.70 16.42
CA GLY A 308 -2.42 0.98 16.69
C GLY A 308 -3.11 1.46 17.97
N ALA A 309 -2.37 1.62 19.07
CA ALA A 309 -2.88 2.10 20.34
C ALA A 309 -3.48 3.52 20.20
N LEU A 310 -2.82 4.42 19.47
CA LEU A 310 -3.34 5.77 19.24
C LEU A 310 -4.55 5.79 18.29
N ALA A 311 -4.61 4.86 17.34
CA ALA A 311 -5.80 4.67 16.50
C ALA A 311 -7.02 4.29 17.36
N LEU A 312 -6.82 3.40 18.34
CA LEU A 312 -7.85 2.99 19.30
C LEU A 312 -8.19 4.06 20.35
N TRP A 313 -7.30 5.01 20.62
CA TRP A 313 -7.51 6.09 21.58
C TRP A 313 -8.46 7.18 21.02
N HIS A 314 -9.75 6.85 20.91
CA HIS A 314 -10.79 7.76 20.42
C HIS A 314 -12.10 7.53 21.18
N ARG A 315 -12.87 8.59 21.49
CA ARG A 315 -14.08 8.49 22.33
C ARG A 315 -15.11 7.48 21.78
N PRO A 316 -15.58 7.61 20.53
CA PRO A 316 -16.45 6.61 19.89
C PRO A 316 -15.96 5.15 19.95
N VAL A 317 -14.64 4.94 19.97
CA VAL A 317 -14.04 3.61 20.04
C VAL A 317 -14.19 3.02 21.44
N ARG A 318 -14.10 3.86 22.49
CA ARG A 318 -14.29 3.44 23.89
C ARG A 318 -15.73 2.98 24.14
N ASP A 319 -16.70 3.66 23.54
CA ASP A 319 -18.13 3.31 23.68
C ASP A 319 -18.47 1.97 23.00
N ALA A 320 -17.63 1.53 22.06
CA ALA A 320 -17.72 0.26 21.35
C ALA A 320 -16.59 -0.73 21.74
N LEU A 321 -15.93 -0.54 22.90
CA LEU A 321 -14.74 -1.30 23.23
C LEU A 321 -14.99 -2.81 23.28
N LEU A 322 -16.09 -3.25 23.90
CA LEU A 322 -16.41 -4.67 24.02
C LEU A 322 -16.59 -5.36 22.65
N PRO A 323 -17.49 -4.91 21.75
CA PRO A 323 -17.63 -5.54 20.45
C PRO A 323 -16.35 -5.45 19.60
N LEU A 324 -15.57 -4.37 19.72
CA LEU A 324 -14.28 -4.26 19.03
C LEU A 324 -13.23 -5.22 19.58
N ALA A 325 -13.16 -5.41 20.90
CA ALA A 325 -12.24 -6.34 21.54
C ALA A 325 -12.59 -7.79 21.19
N LEU A 326 -13.88 -8.16 21.23
CA LEU A 326 -14.36 -9.48 20.80
C LEU A 326 -14.09 -9.70 19.32
N GLY A 327 -14.46 -8.74 18.47
CA GLY A 327 -14.20 -8.81 17.03
C GLY A 327 -12.71 -8.90 16.73
N GLY A 328 -11.88 -8.15 17.45
CA GLY A 328 -10.43 -8.18 17.34
C GLY A 328 -9.85 -9.54 17.75
N ALA A 329 -10.28 -10.11 18.87
CA ALA A 329 -9.82 -11.42 19.34
C ALA A 329 -10.17 -12.55 18.34
N VAL A 330 -11.44 -12.64 17.91
CA VAL A 330 -11.88 -13.65 16.94
C VAL A 330 -11.24 -13.41 15.57
N GLY A 331 -11.10 -12.15 15.17
CA GLY A 331 -10.46 -11.78 13.92
C GLY A 331 -8.96 -12.07 13.90
N LEU A 332 -8.25 -11.90 15.02
CA LEU A 332 -6.84 -12.29 15.15
C LEU A 332 -6.67 -13.81 15.10
N ALA A 333 -7.60 -14.57 15.70
CA ALA A 333 -7.60 -16.03 15.57
C ALA A 333 -7.80 -16.45 14.10
N ALA A 334 -8.75 -15.84 13.39
CA ALA A 334 -8.95 -16.08 11.96
C ALA A 334 -7.72 -15.69 11.13
N ALA A 335 -7.12 -14.53 11.39
CA ALA A 335 -5.90 -14.07 10.74
C ALA A 335 -4.73 -15.05 10.95
N TYR A 336 -4.52 -15.50 12.18
CA TYR A 336 -3.52 -16.51 12.52
C TYR A 336 -3.75 -17.80 11.73
N LEU A 337 -4.99 -18.32 11.72
CA LEU A 337 -5.33 -19.50 10.93
C LEU A 337 -5.03 -19.32 9.44
N THR A 338 -5.35 -18.17 8.84
CA THR A 338 -5.06 -17.92 7.42
C THR A 338 -3.57 -17.88 7.07
N VAL A 339 -2.72 -17.45 8.01
CA VAL A 339 -1.25 -17.47 7.84
C VAL A 339 -0.74 -18.91 7.89
N TRP A 340 -1.30 -19.75 8.76
CA TRP A 340 -0.87 -21.14 8.93
C TRP A 340 -1.36 -22.08 7.83
N LEU A 341 -2.54 -21.83 7.28
CA LEU A 341 -3.19 -22.75 6.34
C LEU A 341 -2.68 -22.63 4.90
N VAL A 342 -1.99 -21.54 4.55
CA VAL A 342 -1.56 -21.27 3.17
C VAL A 342 -0.10 -20.88 3.18
N ILE A 343 0.72 -21.70 2.51
CA ILE A 343 2.15 -21.43 2.31
C ILE A 343 2.30 -20.45 1.15
N ASP A 344 2.88 -19.29 1.42
CA ASP A 344 3.24 -18.32 0.37
C ASP A 344 4.73 -18.29 0.12
N VAL A 345 5.08 -17.84 -1.09
CA VAL A 345 6.43 -17.42 -1.46
C VAL A 345 6.83 -16.14 -0.72
N TYR A 346 5.89 -15.21 -0.54
CA TYR A 346 6.11 -13.92 0.12
C TYR A 346 5.26 -13.81 1.38
N TYR A 347 5.86 -13.51 2.52
CA TYR A 347 5.15 -13.38 3.78
C TYR A 347 4.14 -12.21 3.76
N GLU A 348 4.34 -11.20 2.91
CA GLU A 348 3.40 -10.10 2.68
C GLU A 348 2.07 -10.58 2.11
N SER A 349 2.08 -11.65 1.29
CA SER A 349 0.86 -12.26 0.78
C SER A 349 0.07 -12.91 1.91
N ALA A 350 0.76 -13.55 2.85
CA ALA A 350 0.16 -14.12 4.06
C ALA A 350 -0.43 -13.01 4.93
N LEU A 351 0.32 -11.94 5.17
CA LEU A 351 -0.15 -10.78 5.94
C LEU A 351 -1.36 -10.11 5.29
N LEU A 352 -1.39 -9.97 3.97
CA LEU A 352 -2.53 -9.40 3.25
C LEU A 352 -3.81 -10.23 3.43
N ARG A 353 -3.71 -11.57 3.34
CA ARG A 353 -4.85 -12.46 3.63
C ARG A 353 -5.27 -12.38 5.08
N ALA A 354 -4.31 -12.35 6.00
CA ALA A 354 -4.56 -12.24 7.44
C ALA A 354 -5.29 -10.93 7.79
N MET A 355 -4.88 -9.82 7.18
CA MET A 355 -5.53 -8.52 7.33
C MET A 355 -6.96 -8.52 6.78
N LEU A 356 -7.21 -9.16 5.64
CA LEU A 356 -8.56 -9.31 5.10
C LEU A 356 -9.45 -10.11 6.05
N ALA A 357 -8.97 -11.26 6.53
CA ALA A 357 -9.71 -12.13 7.44
C ALA A 357 -10.05 -11.40 8.75
N LEU A 358 -9.07 -10.72 9.35
CA LEU A 358 -9.26 -9.87 10.51
C LEU A 358 -10.37 -8.84 10.28
N LEU A 359 -10.28 -8.06 9.19
CA LEU A 359 -11.24 -7.01 8.89
C LEU A 359 -12.66 -7.55 8.66
N VAL A 360 -12.79 -8.65 7.91
CA VAL A 360 -14.09 -9.28 7.63
C VAL A 360 -14.73 -9.75 8.93
N VAL A 361 -14.01 -10.50 9.76
CA VAL A 361 -14.53 -11.02 11.03
C VAL A 361 -14.88 -9.89 11.99
N MET A 362 -14.00 -8.90 12.16
CA MET A 362 -14.29 -7.72 12.98
C MET A 362 -15.57 -7.00 12.53
N THR A 363 -15.74 -6.83 11.21
CA THR A 363 -16.92 -6.17 10.63
C THR A 363 -18.20 -6.95 10.94
N LEU A 364 -18.17 -8.28 10.77
CA LEU A 364 -19.32 -9.15 11.03
C LEU A 364 -19.70 -9.16 12.52
N VAL A 365 -18.72 -9.25 13.42
CA VAL A 365 -18.97 -9.21 14.88
C VAL A 365 -19.54 -7.86 15.31
N CYS A 366 -18.99 -6.75 14.80
CA CYS A 366 -19.52 -5.42 15.09
C CYS A 366 -20.96 -5.24 14.57
N ALA A 367 -21.23 -5.72 13.35
CA ALA A 367 -22.56 -5.66 12.76
C ALA A 367 -23.58 -6.50 13.54
N LEU A 368 -23.18 -7.67 14.03
CA LEU A 368 -24.02 -8.51 14.88
C LEU A 368 -24.33 -7.83 16.22
N ALA A 369 -23.32 -7.25 16.87
CA ALA A 369 -23.49 -6.52 18.12
C ALA A 369 -24.45 -5.33 17.98
N ASP A 370 -24.37 -4.60 16.87
CA ASP A 370 -25.28 -3.48 16.60
C ASP A 370 -26.73 -3.96 16.36
N ARG A 371 -26.94 -5.11 15.73
CA ARG A 371 -28.27 -5.71 15.54
C ARG A 371 -28.89 -6.11 16.88
N LEU A 372 -28.17 -6.87 17.70
CA LEU A 372 -28.66 -7.35 18.99
C LEU A 372 -29.08 -6.20 19.92
N ARG A 373 -28.31 -5.10 19.95
CA ARG A 373 -28.66 -3.90 20.74
C ARG A 373 -29.88 -3.16 20.21
N SER A 374 -30.13 -3.23 18.91
CA SER A 374 -31.29 -2.56 18.30
C SER A 374 -32.58 -3.30 18.66
N ASP A 375 -32.54 -4.63 18.65
CA ASP A 375 -33.67 -5.50 19.00
C ASP A 375 -34.06 -5.30 20.48
N GLU A 376 -33.10 -5.23 21.40
CA GLU A 376 -33.35 -4.97 22.84
C GLU A 376 -34.08 -3.64 23.10
N ARG A 377 -33.76 -2.59 22.32
CA ARG A 377 -34.43 -1.28 22.45
C ARG A 377 -35.86 -1.30 21.92
N SER A 378 -36.10 -2.05 20.84
CA SER A 378 -37.44 -2.20 20.28
C SER A 378 -38.39 -2.91 21.26
N VAL A 379 -37.89 -3.91 21.99
CA VAL A 379 -38.69 -4.62 23.00
C VAL A 379 -39.05 -3.71 24.19
N ARG A 380 -38.10 -2.90 24.69
CA ARG A 380 -38.33 -1.99 25.83
C ARG A 380 -39.23 -0.79 25.54
N THR A 381 -39.50 -0.47 24.28
CA THR A 381 -40.37 0.66 23.90
C THR A 381 -41.82 0.25 23.66
N VAL A 382 -42.08 -1.06 23.56
CA VAL A 382 -43.42 -1.63 23.39
C VAL A 382 -44.02 -2.13 24.72
N SER A 383 -43.18 -2.36 25.73
CA SER A 383 -43.56 -2.59 27.14
C SER A 383 -43.74 -1.29 27.89
#